data_AF-A0A6B1FZQ3-F1
#
_entry.id   AF-A0A6B1FZQ3-F1
#
_cell.length_a   1.000
_cell.length_b   1.000
_cell.length_c   1.000
_cell.angle_alpha   90.00
_cell.angle_beta   90.00
_cell.angle_gamma   90.00
#
_symmetry.space_group_name_H-M   'P 1'
#
loop_
_entity.id
_entity.type
_entity.pdbx_description
1 polymer ?
#
loop_
_entity_poly.entity_id
_entity_poly.type
_entity_poly.pdbx_seq_one_letter_code
_entity_poly.pdbx_strand_id
1 'polypeptide(L)'
;ANEPFYEPEGRLHAFPHALPDKWHLMGVMLSAAGSLRWHRDTLAPGVEFDDLVAPAAEVPIGSEGLLFLPYLTGERTPHPDPFARGAFVGLTVRHGLAHMTRAVLEGVAFGLRDSFTLMQGVGLGEIRQVRVSGGGARSPLWRQILADVLGSELVTVNTTEGAAYGAALLAGVGAGVWPDGESACAATIRVTGSTSPNADAIAAYDDFYELYQGLYPALRATFDGVRQSEG
;
A
#
# COMPACT_ATOMS: atom_id res chain seq x y z
N ALA A 1 16.30 -15.25 -3.26
CA ALA A 1 17.40 -15.64 -2.37
C ALA A 1 17.01 -16.94 -1.68
N ASN A 2 17.92 -17.92 -1.61
CA ASN A 2 17.64 -19.25 -1.03
C ASN A 2 18.03 -19.33 0.46
N GLU A 3 18.41 -18.20 1.06
CA GLU A 3 18.74 -18.06 2.48
C GLU A 3 17.71 -17.15 3.17
N PRO A 4 17.49 -17.30 4.49
CA PRO A 4 16.59 -16.43 5.25
C PRO A 4 17.04 -14.98 5.10
N PHE A 5 16.18 -14.13 4.54
CA PHE A 5 16.38 -12.68 4.58
C PHE A 5 15.35 -12.09 5.54
N TYR A 6 15.82 -11.40 6.57
CA TYR A 6 14.98 -10.75 7.56
C TYR A 6 15.39 -9.30 7.74
N GLU A 7 14.42 -8.48 8.13
CA GLU A 7 14.64 -7.09 8.47
C GLU A 7 15.06 -6.99 9.95
N PRO A 8 16.21 -6.37 10.28
CA PRO A 8 16.80 -6.46 11.62
C PRO A 8 15.92 -5.90 12.75
N GLU A 9 15.11 -4.89 12.44
CA GLU A 9 14.23 -4.23 13.40
C GLU A 9 12.85 -4.92 13.53
N GLY A 10 12.61 -6.01 12.81
CA GLY A 10 11.36 -6.78 12.85
C GLY A 10 10.15 -6.05 12.27
N ARG A 11 10.37 -5.03 11.43
CA ARG A 11 9.31 -4.24 10.78
C ARG A 11 8.66 -4.96 9.60
N LEU A 12 9.40 -5.88 8.99
CA LEU A 12 8.89 -6.81 7.98
C LEU A 12 8.82 -8.22 8.54
N HIS A 13 7.77 -8.94 8.15
CA HIS A 13 7.66 -10.36 8.44
C HIS A 13 8.34 -11.19 7.34
N ALA A 14 9.07 -12.23 7.74
CA ALA A 14 9.69 -13.19 6.83
C ALA A 14 9.17 -14.60 7.14
N PHE A 15 8.66 -15.30 6.13
CA PHE A 15 8.15 -16.66 6.23
C PHE A 15 8.76 -17.56 5.16
N PRO A 16 8.99 -18.86 5.44
CA PRO A 16 9.24 -19.82 4.37
C PRO A 16 8.01 -19.89 3.46
N HIS A 17 8.23 -19.92 2.15
CA HIS A 17 7.14 -20.10 1.18
C HIS A 17 6.65 -21.56 1.19
N ALA A 18 5.43 -21.79 0.70
CA ALA A 18 4.89 -23.15 0.52
C ALA A 18 5.61 -23.98 -0.57
N LEU A 19 6.52 -23.35 -1.33
CA LEU A 19 7.32 -24.00 -2.37
C LEU A 19 8.76 -24.09 -1.85
N PRO A 20 9.50 -25.16 -2.17
CA PRO A 20 10.89 -25.32 -1.73
C PRO A 20 11.78 -24.13 -2.11
N ASP A 21 12.77 -23.86 -1.27
CA ASP A 21 13.83 -22.87 -1.50
C ASP A 21 13.35 -21.43 -1.78
N LYS A 22 12.17 -21.07 -1.29
CA LYS A 22 11.58 -19.74 -1.44
C LYS A 22 11.19 -19.12 -0.10
N TRP A 23 11.22 -17.80 -0.06
CA TRP A 23 10.87 -16.98 1.09
C TRP A 23 9.82 -15.94 0.71
N HIS A 24 8.96 -15.60 1.66
CA HIS A 24 7.94 -14.57 1.55
C HIS A 24 8.22 -13.45 2.56
N LEU A 25 8.49 -12.26 2.05
CA LEU A 25 8.55 -11.03 2.85
C LEU A 25 7.21 -10.31 2.80
N MET A 26 6.76 -9.82 3.94
CA MET A 26 5.46 -9.20 4.09
C MET A 26 5.55 -7.97 4.98
N GLY A 27 5.28 -6.80 4.39
CA GLY A 27 4.92 -5.59 5.12
C GLY A 27 3.41 -5.54 5.28
N VAL A 28 2.92 -5.12 6.45
CA VAL A 28 1.48 -5.03 6.68
C VAL A 28 1.07 -3.69 7.22
N MET A 29 0.25 -3.01 6.43
CA MET A 29 -0.41 -1.76 6.79
C MET A 29 -1.81 -2.06 7.31
N LEU A 30 -2.10 -1.69 8.55
CA LEU A 30 -3.37 -2.05 9.22
C LEU A 30 -4.57 -1.34 8.62
N SER A 31 -4.39 -0.08 8.22
CA SER A 31 -5.50 0.79 7.85
C SER A 31 -5.60 1.11 6.36
N ALA A 32 -4.74 0.58 5.48
CA ALA A 32 -4.67 0.90 4.03
C ALA A 32 -6.03 1.23 3.33
N ALA A 33 -6.76 0.24 2.83
CA ALA A 33 -8.09 0.49 2.23
C ALA A 33 -9.14 0.91 3.27
N GLY A 34 -8.88 0.65 4.55
CA GLY A 34 -9.69 1.11 5.68
C GLY A 34 -9.71 2.63 5.80
N SER A 35 -8.63 3.33 5.44
CA SER A 35 -8.52 4.78 5.52
C SER A 35 -9.49 5.47 4.57
N LEU A 36 -9.61 4.99 3.33
CA LEU A 36 -10.59 5.52 2.39
C LEU A 36 -12.03 5.24 2.86
N ARG A 37 -12.29 4.05 3.41
CA ARG A 37 -13.60 3.72 3.99
C ARG A 37 -13.94 4.62 5.16
N TRP A 38 -13.02 4.79 6.11
CA TRP A 38 -13.19 5.68 7.26
C TRP A 38 -13.42 7.13 6.81
N HIS A 39 -12.64 7.62 5.85
CA HIS A 39 -12.76 8.96 5.29
C HIS A 39 -14.16 9.19 4.71
N ARG A 40 -14.63 8.26 3.87
CA ARG A 40 -15.99 8.26 3.33
C ARG A 40 -17.04 8.27 4.45
N ASP A 41 -16.97 7.29 5.35
CA ASP A 41 -18.02 7.07 6.36
C ASP A 41 -18.11 8.23 7.36
N THR A 42 -16.98 8.90 7.62
CA THR A 42 -16.89 9.98 8.62
C THR A 42 -17.12 11.36 8.02
N LEU A 43 -16.55 11.65 6.85
CA LEU A 43 -16.50 12.99 6.27
C LEU A 43 -17.41 13.17 5.06
N ALA A 44 -17.85 12.08 4.44
CA ALA A 44 -18.77 12.09 3.30
C ALA A 44 -19.83 10.98 3.42
N PRO A 45 -20.58 10.91 4.54
CA PRO A 45 -21.50 9.81 4.80
C PRO A 45 -22.56 9.72 3.71
N GLY A 46 -22.77 8.51 3.18
CA GLY A 46 -23.75 8.24 2.12
C GLY A 46 -23.26 8.53 0.69
N VAL A 47 -22.01 8.98 0.52
CA VAL A 47 -21.39 9.14 -0.81
C VAL A 47 -20.79 7.82 -1.26
N GLU A 48 -21.02 7.43 -2.52
CA GLU A 48 -20.40 6.23 -3.09
C GLU A 48 -18.90 6.42 -3.32
N PHE A 49 -18.11 5.33 -3.30
CA PHE A 49 -16.65 5.44 -3.43
C PHE A 49 -16.22 6.10 -4.74
N ASP A 50 -16.92 5.82 -5.84
CA ASP A 50 -16.57 6.39 -7.15
C ASP A 50 -16.85 7.90 -7.18
N ASP A 51 -17.95 8.35 -6.57
CA ASP A 51 -18.30 9.78 -6.45
C ASP A 51 -17.37 10.52 -5.50
N LEU A 52 -16.83 9.84 -4.49
CA LEU A 52 -15.84 10.41 -3.57
C LEU A 52 -14.46 10.58 -4.25
N VAL A 53 -14.06 9.60 -5.07
CA VAL A 53 -12.74 9.53 -5.69
C VAL A 53 -12.67 10.33 -7.00
N ALA A 54 -13.76 10.43 -7.77
CA ALA A 54 -13.75 11.12 -9.05
C ALA A 54 -13.27 12.59 -8.96
N PRO A 55 -13.75 13.43 -8.01
CA PRO A 55 -13.25 14.80 -7.85
C PRO A 55 -11.78 14.88 -7.41
N ALA A 56 -11.25 13.83 -6.76
CA ALA A 56 -9.86 13.78 -6.33
C ALA A 56 -8.89 13.67 -7.52
N ALA A 57 -9.35 13.26 -8.70
CA ALA A 57 -8.52 13.20 -9.91
C ALA A 57 -8.09 14.59 -10.40
N GLU A 58 -8.89 15.63 -10.12
CA GLU A 58 -8.63 17.02 -10.54
C GLU A 58 -7.70 17.79 -9.59
N VAL A 59 -7.48 17.27 -8.38
CA VAL A 59 -6.53 17.84 -7.42
C VAL A 59 -5.12 17.50 -7.89
N PRO A 60 -4.11 18.39 -7.87
CA PRO A 60 -2.75 18.05 -8.30
C PRO A 60 -2.03 17.05 -7.36
N ILE A 61 -0.92 16.47 -7.85
CA ILE A 61 -0.02 15.62 -7.04
C ILE A 61 0.40 16.36 -5.75
N GLY A 62 0.37 15.63 -4.64
CA GLY A 62 0.70 16.15 -3.31
C GLY A 62 -0.42 16.96 -2.67
N SER A 63 -1.61 16.94 -3.26
CA SER A 63 -2.85 17.47 -2.68
C SER A 63 -2.72 18.94 -2.22
N GLU A 64 -2.00 19.76 -3.00
CA GLU A 64 -1.65 21.16 -2.67
C GLU A 64 -0.92 21.33 -1.32
N GLY A 65 -0.12 20.34 -0.93
CA GLY A 65 0.65 20.32 0.31
C GLY A 65 -0.07 19.67 1.50
N LEU A 66 -1.22 19.02 1.26
CA LEU A 66 -1.93 18.26 2.29
C LEU A 66 -1.43 16.81 2.34
N LEU A 67 -0.84 16.41 3.47
CA LEU A 67 -0.37 15.05 3.71
C LEU A 67 -1.28 14.33 4.70
N PHE A 68 -1.40 13.01 4.54
CA PHE A 68 -2.16 12.14 5.44
C PHE A 68 -1.31 10.99 5.96
N LEU A 69 -1.19 10.87 7.28
CA LEU A 69 -0.71 9.65 7.93
C LEU A 69 -1.87 8.66 8.11
N PRO A 70 -1.78 7.45 7.55
CA PRO A 70 -2.89 6.48 7.51
C PRO A 70 -3.01 5.55 8.74
N TYR A 71 -2.44 5.90 9.90
CA TYR A 71 -2.32 5.01 11.07
C TYR A 71 -3.55 5.03 11.99
N LEU A 72 -4.76 4.87 11.45
CA LEU A 72 -6.02 5.05 12.19
C LEU A 72 -6.26 4.04 13.32
N THR A 73 -5.58 2.90 13.30
CA THR A 73 -5.76 1.79 14.25
C THR A 73 -4.45 1.39 14.92
N GLY A 74 -3.53 2.33 15.07
CA GLY A 74 -2.10 2.00 15.23
C GLY A 74 -1.52 1.46 13.92
N GLU A 75 -0.27 1.02 13.96
CA GLU A 75 0.41 0.47 12.79
C GLU A 75 1.32 -0.73 13.12
N ARG A 76 1.57 -1.56 12.11
CA ARG A 76 2.57 -2.65 12.13
C ARG A 76 3.79 -2.31 11.30
N THR A 77 3.61 -2.11 10.00
CA THR A 77 4.68 -1.72 9.06
C THR A 77 4.32 -0.36 8.47
N PRO A 78 5.27 0.60 8.40
CA PRO A 78 6.69 0.51 8.79
C PRO A 78 6.94 0.78 10.27
N HIS A 79 5.94 1.22 11.02
CA HIS A 79 6.07 1.60 12.42
C HIS A 79 5.32 0.58 13.28
N PRO A 80 6.02 -0.33 13.97
CA PRO A 80 5.41 -1.29 14.88
C PRO A 80 4.98 -0.56 16.16
N ASP A 81 3.95 0.25 16.03
CA ASP A 81 3.49 1.21 17.01
C ASP A 81 1.96 1.14 17.13
N PRO A 82 1.43 0.46 18.16
CA PRO A 82 -0.01 0.37 18.37
C PRO A 82 -0.64 1.72 18.77
N PHE A 83 0.17 2.73 19.10
CA PHE A 83 -0.28 4.05 19.51
C PHE A 83 -0.18 5.09 18.41
N ALA A 84 0.35 4.73 17.23
CA ALA A 84 0.27 5.59 16.06
C ALA A 84 -1.19 6.00 15.78
N ARG A 85 -1.37 7.23 15.26
CA ARG A 85 -2.69 7.79 14.93
C ARG A 85 -2.69 8.33 13.51
N GLY A 86 -3.89 8.38 12.92
CA GLY A 86 -4.09 9.07 11.67
C GLY A 86 -3.96 10.59 11.85
N ALA A 87 -3.41 11.28 10.85
CA ALA A 87 -3.23 12.73 10.91
C ALA A 87 -3.31 13.34 9.52
N PHE A 88 -4.06 14.44 9.39
CA PHE A 88 -3.92 15.36 8.26
C PHE A 88 -2.98 16.50 8.66
N VAL A 89 -1.94 16.74 7.86
CA VAL A 89 -0.93 17.77 8.11
C VAL A 89 -0.87 18.70 6.90
N GLY A 90 -0.93 20.02 7.13
CA GLY A 90 -0.91 21.03 6.06
C GLY A 90 -2.29 21.56 5.64
N LEU A 91 -3.34 21.37 6.44
CA LEU A 91 -4.66 21.93 6.13
C LEU A 91 -4.63 23.47 5.99
N THR A 92 -5.29 23.97 4.95
CA THR A 92 -5.56 25.40 4.71
C THR A 92 -7.01 25.56 4.27
N VAL A 93 -7.53 26.79 4.27
CA VAL A 93 -8.92 27.08 3.83
C VAL A 93 -9.22 26.72 2.36
N ARG A 94 -8.18 26.44 1.55
CA ARG A 94 -8.34 26.00 0.16
C ARG A 94 -8.67 24.50 0.06
N HIS A 95 -8.29 23.72 1.06
CA HIS A 95 -8.47 22.27 1.04
C HIS A 95 -9.92 21.91 1.31
N GLY A 96 -10.56 21.32 0.30
CA GLY A 96 -11.89 20.71 0.39
C GLY A 96 -11.84 19.19 0.43
N LEU A 97 -13.03 18.56 0.36
CA LEU A 97 -13.18 17.11 0.44
C LEU A 97 -12.34 16.37 -0.62
N ALA A 98 -12.25 16.87 -1.85
CA ALA A 98 -11.44 16.28 -2.91
C ALA A 98 -9.93 16.22 -2.56
N HIS A 99 -9.40 17.27 -1.93
CA HIS A 99 -8.00 17.34 -1.50
C HIS A 99 -7.74 16.33 -0.39
N MET A 100 -8.65 16.25 0.58
CA MET A 100 -8.55 15.27 1.66
C MET A 100 -8.64 13.84 1.14
N THR A 101 -9.54 13.57 0.19
CA THR A 101 -9.63 12.26 -0.47
C THR A 101 -8.31 11.93 -1.18
N ARG A 102 -7.77 12.85 -1.99
CA ARG A 102 -6.50 12.61 -2.68
C ARG A 102 -5.36 12.36 -1.69
N ALA A 103 -5.26 13.16 -0.63
CA ALA A 103 -4.26 13.00 0.42
C ALA A 103 -4.36 11.64 1.11
N VAL A 104 -5.57 11.09 1.31
CA VAL A 104 -5.77 9.72 1.83
C VAL A 104 -5.22 8.67 0.86
N LEU A 105 -5.49 8.80 -0.44
CA LEU A 105 -4.99 7.86 -1.44
C LEU A 105 -3.45 7.89 -1.53
N GLU A 106 -2.88 9.10 -1.53
CA GLU A 106 -1.42 9.35 -1.57
C GLU A 106 -0.75 8.87 -0.28
N GLY A 107 -1.33 9.17 0.90
CA GLY A 107 -0.80 8.75 2.20
C GLY A 107 -0.73 7.23 2.39
N VAL A 108 -1.71 6.49 1.85
CA VAL A 108 -1.67 5.02 1.81
C VAL A 108 -0.59 4.54 0.85
N ALA A 109 -0.45 5.18 -0.31
CA ALA A 109 0.60 4.83 -1.27
C ALA A 109 2.01 5.06 -0.67
N PHE A 110 2.22 6.14 0.07
CA PHE A 110 3.49 6.42 0.76
C PHE A 110 3.79 5.39 1.85
N GLY A 111 2.82 4.98 2.67
CA GLY A 111 3.06 3.93 3.66
C GLY A 111 3.33 2.55 3.04
N LEU A 112 2.76 2.27 1.85
CA LEU A 112 3.14 1.08 1.06
C LEU A 112 4.55 1.22 0.48
N ARG A 113 4.96 2.42 0.08
CA ARG A 113 6.33 2.72 -0.34
C ARG A 113 7.34 2.49 0.77
N ASP A 114 7.01 2.82 2.03
CA ASP A 114 7.87 2.49 3.17
C ASP A 114 8.14 0.98 3.25
N SER A 115 7.12 0.15 3.01
CA SER A 115 7.30 -1.32 2.95
C SER A 115 8.23 -1.73 1.81
N PHE A 116 8.13 -1.09 0.63
CA PHE A 116 9.04 -1.35 -0.50
C PHE A 116 10.47 -0.95 -0.17
N THR A 117 10.68 0.22 0.41
CA THR A 117 12.00 0.71 0.82
C THR A 117 12.63 -0.19 1.87
N LEU A 118 11.85 -0.68 2.85
CA LEU A 118 12.33 -1.67 3.81
C LEU A 118 12.75 -2.97 3.11
N MET A 119 11.93 -3.47 2.17
CA MET A 119 12.24 -4.70 1.42
C MET A 119 13.52 -4.56 0.60
N GLN A 120 13.72 -3.42 -0.07
CA GLN A 120 14.93 -3.13 -0.83
C GLN A 120 16.16 -2.99 0.09
N GLY A 121 16.00 -2.36 1.26
CA GLY A 121 17.06 -2.22 2.27
C GLY A 121 17.57 -3.57 2.78
N VAL A 122 16.71 -4.59 2.77
CA VAL A 122 17.06 -5.99 3.08
C VAL A 122 17.41 -6.79 1.82
N GLY A 123 18.05 -6.16 0.84
CA GLY A 123 18.62 -6.86 -0.30
C GLY A 123 17.62 -7.45 -1.31
N LEU A 124 16.32 -7.10 -1.22
CA LEU A 124 15.41 -7.37 -2.33
C LEU A 124 15.84 -6.50 -3.51
N GLY A 125 16.04 -7.14 -4.67
CA GLY A 125 16.40 -6.45 -5.91
C GLY A 125 15.30 -5.51 -6.41
N GLU A 126 15.55 -4.91 -7.56
CA GLU A 126 14.59 -4.05 -8.26
C GLU A 126 13.22 -4.74 -8.43
N ILE A 127 12.16 -4.07 -7.95
CA ILE A 127 10.78 -4.51 -8.14
C ILE A 127 10.29 -3.95 -9.47
N ARG A 128 10.15 -4.80 -10.48
CA ARG A 128 9.76 -4.35 -11.83
C ARG A 128 8.24 -4.29 -12.05
N GLN A 129 7.50 -5.09 -11.29
CA GLN A 129 6.06 -5.24 -11.47
C GLN A 129 5.40 -5.56 -10.14
N VAL A 130 4.27 -4.91 -9.88
CA VAL A 130 3.44 -5.06 -8.68
C VAL A 130 2.09 -5.60 -9.12
N ARG A 131 1.73 -6.79 -8.61
CA ARG A 131 0.39 -7.35 -8.83
C ARG A 131 -0.55 -6.81 -7.78
N VAL A 132 -1.57 -6.06 -8.21
CA VAL A 132 -2.54 -5.42 -7.32
C VAL A 132 -3.89 -6.14 -7.36
N SER A 133 -4.50 -6.30 -6.19
CA SER A 133 -5.81 -6.92 -6.02
C SER A 133 -6.61 -6.20 -4.93
N GLY A 134 -7.91 -6.47 -4.85
CA GLY A 134 -8.81 -5.87 -3.85
C GLY A 134 -9.49 -4.58 -4.33
N GLY A 135 -10.25 -3.94 -3.42
CA GLY A 135 -11.10 -2.80 -3.77
C GLY A 135 -10.36 -1.61 -4.38
N GLY A 136 -9.16 -1.31 -3.88
CA GLY A 136 -8.33 -0.21 -4.41
C GLY A 136 -7.88 -0.42 -5.86
N ALA A 137 -7.72 -1.67 -6.29
CA ALA A 137 -7.34 -2.01 -7.67
C ALA A 137 -8.39 -1.60 -8.71
N ARG A 138 -9.65 -1.40 -8.30
CA ARG A 138 -10.73 -0.98 -9.21
C ARG A 138 -10.65 0.49 -9.60
N SER A 139 -10.07 1.33 -8.74
CA SER A 139 -9.92 2.78 -9.01
C SER A 139 -8.77 3.03 -9.98
N PRO A 140 -9.02 3.62 -11.18
CA PRO A 140 -7.94 4.01 -12.08
C PRO A 140 -7.00 5.05 -11.48
N LEU A 141 -7.55 6.04 -10.77
CA LEU A 141 -6.76 7.07 -10.09
C LEU A 141 -5.82 6.43 -9.06
N TRP A 142 -6.34 5.56 -8.19
CA TRP A 142 -5.51 4.99 -7.13
C TRP A 142 -4.43 4.05 -7.67
N ARG A 143 -4.73 3.30 -8.74
CA ARG A 143 -3.72 2.52 -9.46
C ARG A 143 -2.60 3.41 -10.02
N GLN A 144 -2.94 4.55 -10.60
CA GLN A 144 -1.93 5.49 -11.12
C GLN A 144 -1.07 6.05 -9.98
N ILE A 145 -1.70 6.52 -8.90
CA ILE A 145 -0.98 7.01 -7.70
C ILE A 145 0.00 5.94 -7.17
N LEU A 146 -0.47 4.69 -7.03
CA LEU A 146 0.39 3.60 -6.56
C LEU A 146 1.54 3.30 -7.54
N ALA A 147 1.30 3.31 -8.84
CA ALA A 147 2.37 3.11 -9.84
C ALA A 147 3.43 4.19 -9.73
N ASP A 148 3.01 5.45 -9.72
CA ASP A 148 3.91 6.60 -9.67
C ASP A 148 4.67 6.65 -8.34
N VAL A 149 4.01 6.44 -7.20
CA VAL A 149 4.66 6.46 -5.87
C VAL A 149 5.63 5.30 -5.69
N LEU A 150 5.31 4.10 -6.20
CA LEU A 150 6.18 2.92 -6.09
C LEU A 150 7.25 2.84 -7.20
N GLY A 151 7.18 3.73 -8.21
CA GLY A 151 8.08 3.71 -9.37
C GLY A 151 8.04 2.39 -10.15
N SER A 152 6.92 1.65 -10.10
CA SER A 152 6.81 0.28 -10.60
C SER A 152 5.53 0.07 -11.39
N GLU A 153 5.55 -0.80 -12.42
CA GLU A 153 4.34 -1.14 -13.17
C GLU A 153 3.34 -1.86 -12.26
N LEU A 154 2.10 -1.37 -12.18
CA LEU A 154 1.00 -2.09 -11.55
C LEU A 154 0.25 -2.93 -12.58
N VAL A 155 -0.03 -4.18 -12.24
CA VAL A 155 -0.84 -5.07 -13.06
C VAL A 155 -1.98 -5.71 -12.27
N THR A 156 -3.12 -5.89 -12.91
CA THR A 156 -4.21 -6.73 -12.41
C THR A 156 -4.14 -8.11 -13.05
N VAL A 157 -4.65 -9.12 -12.37
CA VAL A 157 -4.70 -10.49 -12.88
C VAL A 157 -6.14 -11.01 -12.98
N ASN A 158 -6.33 -12.13 -13.67
CA ASN A 158 -7.62 -12.79 -13.89
C ASN A 158 -8.25 -13.45 -12.65
N THR A 159 -7.76 -13.15 -11.45
CA THR A 159 -8.28 -13.68 -10.18
C THR A 159 -8.28 -12.59 -9.10
N THR A 160 -9.36 -12.53 -8.32
CA THR A 160 -9.47 -11.64 -7.15
C THR A 160 -9.25 -12.38 -5.83
N GLU A 161 -9.42 -13.70 -5.83
CA GLU A 161 -9.34 -14.57 -4.65
C GLU A 161 -7.93 -15.18 -4.51
N GLY A 162 -6.92 -14.33 -4.35
CA GLY A 162 -5.51 -14.73 -4.45
C GLY A 162 -5.11 -15.91 -3.54
N ALA A 163 -5.51 -15.89 -2.26
CA ALA A 163 -5.15 -16.93 -1.30
C ALA A 163 -5.82 -18.28 -1.59
N ALA A 164 -7.14 -18.27 -1.83
CA ALA A 164 -7.89 -19.48 -2.16
C ALA A 164 -7.42 -20.10 -3.48
N TYR A 165 -7.14 -19.24 -4.47
CA TYR A 165 -6.63 -19.70 -5.76
C TYR A 165 -5.23 -20.28 -5.66
N GLY A 166 -4.33 -19.63 -4.90
CA GLY A 166 -2.99 -20.17 -4.62
C GLY A 166 -3.04 -21.53 -3.95
N ALA A 167 -3.93 -21.74 -2.97
CA ALA A 167 -4.12 -23.03 -2.32
C ALA A 167 -4.59 -24.11 -3.31
N ALA A 168 -5.51 -23.78 -4.22
CA ALA A 168 -5.97 -24.70 -5.26
C ALA A 168 -4.84 -25.08 -6.25
N LEU A 169 -3.99 -24.13 -6.64
CA LEU A 169 -2.83 -24.41 -7.49
C LEU A 169 -1.83 -25.35 -6.79
N LEU A 170 -1.52 -25.09 -5.52
CA LEU A 170 -0.65 -25.95 -4.72
C LEU A 170 -1.22 -27.37 -4.56
N ALA A 171 -2.53 -27.50 -4.35
CA ALA A 171 -3.20 -28.80 -4.33
C ALA A 171 -3.08 -29.53 -5.68
N GLY A 172 -3.22 -28.81 -6.79
CA GLY A 172 -3.01 -29.35 -8.14
C GLY A 172 -1.59 -29.85 -8.37
N VAL A 173 -0.57 -29.11 -7.88
CA VAL A 173 0.83 -29.58 -7.90
C VAL A 173 0.98 -30.85 -7.06
N GLY A 174 0.45 -30.87 -5.83
CA GLY A 174 0.49 -32.05 -4.96
C GLY A 174 -0.23 -33.28 -5.55
N ALA A 175 -1.25 -33.06 -6.39
CA ALA A 175 -1.98 -34.10 -7.11
C ALA A 175 -1.34 -34.51 -8.45
N GLY A 176 -0.24 -33.89 -8.85
CA GLY A 176 0.46 -34.19 -10.11
C GLY A 176 -0.20 -33.60 -11.36
N VAL A 177 -1.14 -32.65 -11.23
CA VAL A 177 -1.75 -31.94 -12.37
C VAL A 177 -0.72 -31.03 -13.05
N TRP A 178 0.16 -30.42 -12.26
CA TRP A 178 1.31 -29.64 -12.73
C TRP A 178 2.59 -30.13 -12.04
N PRO A 179 3.76 -30.02 -12.70
CA PRO A 179 5.03 -30.48 -12.13
C PRO A 179 5.52 -29.60 -10.97
N ASP A 180 5.22 -28.30 -11.00
CA ASP A 180 5.66 -27.31 -10.02
C ASP A 180 4.72 -26.09 -9.96
N GLY A 181 4.94 -25.22 -8.97
CA GLY A 181 4.12 -24.03 -8.75
C GLY A 181 4.27 -22.98 -9.85
N GLU A 182 5.45 -22.86 -10.44
CA GLU A 182 5.74 -21.96 -11.56
C GLU A 182 4.92 -22.32 -12.80
N SER A 183 4.89 -23.60 -13.17
CA SER A 183 4.12 -24.13 -14.29
C SER A 183 2.62 -24.00 -14.05
N ALA A 184 2.16 -24.25 -12.82
CA ALA A 184 0.76 -24.03 -12.44
C ALA A 184 0.37 -22.54 -12.58
N CYS A 185 1.22 -21.62 -12.09
CA CYS A 185 1.01 -20.18 -12.25
C CYS A 185 1.02 -19.76 -13.73
N ALA A 186 1.97 -20.22 -14.52
CA ALA A 186 2.11 -19.86 -15.94
C ALA A 186 0.91 -20.34 -16.78
N ALA A 187 0.34 -21.50 -16.44
CA ALA A 187 -0.82 -22.05 -17.13
C ALA A 187 -2.14 -21.30 -16.81
N THR A 188 -2.21 -20.64 -15.64
CA THR A 188 -3.50 -20.20 -15.06
C THR A 188 -3.61 -18.70 -14.82
N ILE A 189 -2.51 -18.03 -14.48
CA ILE A 189 -2.48 -16.61 -14.17
C ILE A 189 -2.22 -15.80 -15.43
N ARG A 190 -3.11 -14.85 -15.73
CA ARG A 190 -3.00 -13.94 -16.86
C ARG A 190 -3.12 -12.50 -16.37
N VAL A 191 -2.23 -11.64 -16.85
CA VAL A 191 -2.37 -10.19 -16.68
C VAL A 191 -3.60 -9.73 -17.48
N THR A 192 -4.48 -8.97 -16.82
CA THR A 192 -5.75 -8.48 -17.40
C THR A 192 -5.77 -6.97 -17.61
N GLY A 193 -4.80 -6.26 -17.03
CA GLY A 193 -4.64 -4.81 -17.16
C GLY A 193 -3.31 -4.37 -16.57
N SER A 194 -2.83 -3.21 -17.01
CA SER A 194 -1.59 -2.62 -16.52
C SER A 194 -1.73 -1.11 -16.33
N THR A 195 -0.84 -0.55 -15.53
CA THR A 195 -0.71 0.88 -15.25
C THR A 195 0.77 1.18 -15.06
N SER A 196 1.36 1.87 -16.03
CA SER A 196 2.77 2.22 -16.00
C SER A 196 3.00 3.50 -15.19
N PRO A 197 4.11 3.58 -14.44
CA PRO A 197 4.46 4.80 -13.74
C PRO A 197 4.84 5.90 -14.74
N ASN A 198 4.55 7.15 -14.38
CA ASN A 198 4.96 8.34 -15.10
C ASN A 198 6.21 8.96 -14.44
N ALA A 199 7.26 9.22 -15.22
CA ALA A 199 8.55 9.69 -14.70
C ALA A 199 8.47 11.07 -14.00
N ASP A 200 7.68 12.00 -14.55
CA ASP A 200 7.50 13.33 -13.95
C ASP A 200 6.70 13.23 -12.64
N ALA A 201 5.71 12.33 -12.61
CA ALA A 201 4.93 12.06 -11.40
C ALA A 201 5.77 11.39 -10.30
N ILE A 202 6.65 10.44 -10.65
CA ILE A 202 7.60 9.82 -9.71
C ILE A 202 8.43 10.92 -9.04
N ALA A 203 9.06 11.79 -9.82
CA ALA A 203 9.88 12.88 -9.28
C ALA A 203 9.08 13.81 -8.36
N ALA A 204 7.84 14.16 -8.74
CA ALA A 204 6.98 14.96 -7.88
C ALA A 204 6.60 14.23 -6.58
N TYR A 205 6.31 12.93 -6.62
CA TYR A 205 6.00 12.16 -5.43
C TYR A 205 7.22 11.91 -4.53
N ASP A 206 8.44 11.87 -5.08
CA ASP A 206 9.67 11.77 -4.29
C ASP A 206 9.80 12.95 -3.32
N ASP A 207 9.58 14.18 -3.80
CA ASP A 207 9.61 15.39 -2.97
C ASP A 207 8.59 15.32 -1.82
N PHE A 208 7.36 14.85 -2.09
CA PHE A 208 6.33 14.70 -1.05
C PHE A 208 6.57 13.51 -0.13
N TYR A 209 7.21 12.44 -0.63
CA TYR A 209 7.54 11.27 0.17
C TYR A 209 8.59 11.61 1.23
N GLU A 210 9.60 12.42 0.89
CA GLU A 210 10.58 12.91 1.89
C GLU A 210 9.89 13.68 3.03
N LEU A 211 8.93 14.54 2.70
CA LEU A 211 8.12 15.26 3.70
C LEU A 211 7.27 14.29 4.53
N TYR A 212 6.61 13.32 3.89
CA TYR A 212 5.81 12.30 4.54
C TYR A 212 6.61 11.49 5.57
N GLN A 213 7.83 11.06 5.22
CA GLN A 213 8.71 10.30 6.11
C GLN A 213 9.07 11.08 7.38
N GLY A 214 9.17 12.41 7.29
CA GLY A 214 9.42 13.28 8.44
C GLY A 214 8.23 13.39 9.42
N LEU A 215 7.01 13.08 9.00
CA LEU A 215 5.80 13.30 9.81
C LEU A 215 5.70 12.37 11.02
N TYR A 216 5.91 11.06 10.83
CA TYR A 216 5.76 10.11 11.93
C TYR A 216 6.74 10.39 13.08
N PRO A 217 8.06 10.56 12.86
CA PRO A 217 8.99 10.92 13.92
C PRO A 217 8.61 12.22 14.64
N ALA A 218 8.11 13.22 13.92
CA ALA A 218 7.70 14.49 14.48
C ALA A 218 6.43 14.38 15.36
N LEU A 219 5.51 13.48 15.02
CA LEU A 219 4.23 13.32 15.72
C LEU A 219 4.24 12.22 16.78
N ARG A 220 5.24 11.33 16.80
CA ARG A 220 5.30 10.17 17.69
C ARG A 220 5.12 10.52 19.18
N ALA A 221 5.85 11.51 19.68
CA ALA A 221 5.74 11.94 21.07
C ALA A 221 4.34 12.48 21.40
N THR A 222 3.67 13.12 20.43
CA THR A 222 2.29 13.58 20.56
C THR A 222 1.32 12.41 20.62
N PHE A 223 1.51 11.38 19.81
CA PHE A 223 0.67 10.16 19.86
C PHE A 223 0.77 9.46 21.22
N ASP A 224 1.97 9.35 21.78
CA ASP A 224 2.18 8.83 23.14
C ASP A 224 1.47 9.69 24.21
N GLY A 225 1.47 11.01 24.04
CA GLY A 225 0.76 11.94 24.91
C GLY A 225 -0.76 11.82 24.81
N VAL A 226 -1.31 11.72 23.59
CA VAL A 226 -2.76 11.56 23.35
C VAL A 226 -3.26 10.26 23.97
N ARG A 227 -2.50 9.16 23.86
CA ARG A 227 -2.84 7.89 24.53
C ARG A 227 -3.08 8.08 26.03
N GLN A 228 -2.26 8.88 26.72
CA GLN A 228 -2.41 9.11 28.17
C GLN A 228 -3.70 9.85 28.52
N SER A 229 -4.32 10.53 27.55
CA SER A 229 -5.61 11.20 27.72
C SER A 229 -6.83 10.33 27.42
N GLU A 230 -6.63 9.13 26.84
CA GLU A 230 -7.72 8.22 26.45
C GLU A 230 -8.24 7.33 27.60
N GLY A 231 -7.58 7.36 28.77
CA GLY A 231 -7.98 6.59 29.97
C GLY A 231 -7.25 5.26 30.13
#